data_AF-A0A6I9VSN2-F1
#
_entry.id   AF-A0A6I9VSN2-F1
#
_cell.length_a   1.000
_cell.length_b   1.000
_cell.length_c   1.000
_cell.angle_alpha   90.00
_cell.angle_beta   90.00
_cell.angle_gamma   90.00
#
_symmetry.space_group_name_H-M   'P 1'
#
loop_
_entity.id
_entity.type
_entity.pdbx_description
1 polymer ?
#
loop_
_entity_poly.entity_id
_entity_poly.type
_entity_poly.pdbx_seq_one_letter_code
_entity_poly.pdbx_strand_id
1 'polypeptide(L)'
;MKNILCLFVICANFCGRYAIAEHEEDTSTDLFVIEGKVFPWDNVASMGWQLMTHVMVNGGEHYGFLREDGTFIISNVPSGSYMVEVVNPNYVYEPVRVEINSKGKFRARKVNLIQTSQVIQVPYPLKMRPLAPFRYFQVREQWRITDFLFNPMVLMMVLPLILIMILPKIMNDPETRKEMEQLNNLTIYNMPEMSEVITSFLSGGEKQKSKAVKAAKKRQ
;
A
#
# COMPACT_ATOMS: atom_id res chain seq x y z
N MET A 1 2.12 -35.26 57.38
CA MET A 1 1.72 -36.07 56.21
C MET A 1 0.31 -35.76 55.69
N LYS A 2 -0.71 -35.58 56.56
CA LYS A 2 -2.10 -35.23 56.13
C LYS A 2 -2.22 -33.94 55.30
N ASN A 3 -1.48 -32.89 55.63
CA ASN A 3 -1.59 -31.60 54.94
C ASN A 3 -0.99 -31.59 53.52
N ILE A 4 0.03 -32.42 53.26
CA ILE A 4 0.63 -32.59 51.92
C ILE A 4 -0.34 -33.31 50.98
N LEU A 5 -1.06 -34.32 51.49
CA LEU A 5 -2.05 -35.07 50.73
C LEU A 5 -3.23 -34.17 50.32
N CYS A 6 -3.65 -33.27 51.22
CA CYS A 6 -4.75 -32.34 50.96
C CYS A 6 -4.38 -31.30 49.87
N LEU A 7 -3.14 -30.80 49.89
CA LEU A 7 -2.65 -29.88 48.86
C LEU A 7 -2.57 -30.54 47.48
N PHE A 8 -2.16 -31.81 47.42
CA PHE A 8 -2.10 -32.57 46.17
C PHE A 8 -3.49 -32.81 45.57
N VAL A 9 -4.49 -33.09 46.41
CA VAL A 9 -5.89 -33.24 45.97
C VAL A 9 -6.46 -31.91 45.45
N ILE A 10 -6.14 -30.78 46.10
CA ILE A 10 -6.60 -29.47 45.63
C ILE A 10 -5.93 -29.10 44.30
N CYS A 11 -4.63 -29.34 44.15
CA CYS A 11 -3.91 -29.12 42.89
C CYS A 11 -4.41 -30.05 41.76
N ALA A 12 -4.74 -31.31 42.06
CA ALA A 12 -5.31 -32.23 41.08
C ALA A 12 -6.72 -31.77 40.62
N ASN A 13 -7.56 -31.27 41.54
CA ASN A 13 -8.88 -30.73 41.20
C ASN A 13 -8.80 -29.38 40.46
N PHE A 14 -7.79 -28.55 40.75
CA PHE A 14 -7.55 -27.30 40.03
C PHE A 14 -6.96 -27.55 38.63
N CYS A 15 -6.08 -28.55 38.50
CA CYS A 15 -5.52 -28.98 37.21
C CYS A 15 -6.58 -29.64 36.32
N GLY A 16 -7.45 -30.48 36.90
CA GLY A 16 -8.57 -31.09 36.20
C GLY A 16 -9.64 -30.10 35.72
N ARG A 17 -9.72 -28.90 36.29
CA ARG A 17 -10.61 -27.82 35.81
C ARG A 17 -9.97 -26.89 34.77
N TYR A 18 -8.65 -26.93 34.61
CA TYR A 18 -7.92 -26.12 33.60
C TYR A 18 -7.66 -26.88 32.30
N ALA A 19 -7.83 -28.20 32.30
CA ALA A 19 -7.92 -28.98 31.08
C ALA A 19 -9.41 -29.06 30.67
N ILE A 20 -9.70 -28.77 29.40
CA ILE A 20 -11.05 -28.79 28.79
C ILE A 20 -11.83 -27.49 29.03
N ALA A 21 -11.29 -26.38 28.53
CA ALA A 21 -12.10 -25.45 27.74
C ALA A 21 -12.11 -25.97 26.30
N GLU A 22 -12.72 -27.14 26.09
CA GLU A 22 -13.13 -27.52 24.75
C GLU A 22 -14.23 -26.55 24.37
N HIS A 23 -13.89 -25.65 23.44
CA HIS A 23 -14.88 -25.04 22.59
C HIS A 23 -15.64 -26.23 22.00
N GLU A 24 -16.91 -26.45 22.39
CA GLU A 24 -17.83 -27.32 21.67
C GLU A 24 -17.97 -26.72 20.27
N GLU A 25 -16.99 -27.01 19.40
CA GLU A 25 -17.24 -27.03 17.98
C GLU A 25 -18.20 -28.18 17.79
N ASP A 26 -19.44 -27.85 17.43
CA ASP A 26 -20.39 -28.79 16.87
C ASP A 26 -19.69 -29.53 15.72
N THR A 27 -19.02 -30.65 16.02
CA THR A 27 -18.34 -31.50 15.05
C THR A 27 -19.42 -32.25 14.29
N SER A 28 -20.18 -31.55 13.46
CA SER A 28 -20.84 -32.17 12.33
C SER A 28 -19.74 -32.79 11.50
N THR A 29 -19.71 -34.13 11.42
CA THR A 29 -18.86 -34.90 10.50
C THR A 29 -19.23 -34.67 9.03
N ASP A 30 -20.12 -33.72 8.77
CA ASP A 30 -20.54 -33.33 7.44
C ASP A 30 -19.37 -32.66 6.72
N LEU A 31 -19.03 -33.23 5.56
CA LEU A 31 -17.98 -32.77 4.69
C LEU A 31 -18.60 -31.93 3.59
N PHE A 32 -18.07 -30.72 3.43
CA PHE A 32 -18.53 -29.75 2.46
C PHE A 32 -17.58 -29.65 1.27
N VAL A 33 -18.08 -29.01 0.22
CA VAL A 33 -17.36 -28.82 -1.04
C VAL A 33 -17.27 -27.32 -1.33
N ILE A 34 -16.04 -26.82 -1.45
CA ILE A 34 -15.79 -25.43 -1.86
C ILE A 34 -15.69 -25.40 -3.38
N GLU A 35 -16.47 -24.52 -4.00
CA GLU A 35 -16.50 -24.33 -5.45
C GLU A 35 -16.15 -22.89 -5.85
N GLY A 36 -15.52 -22.78 -7.02
CA GLY A 36 -15.19 -21.50 -7.59
C GLY A 36 -14.69 -21.57 -9.01
N LYS A 37 -14.43 -20.40 -9.58
CA LYS A 37 -13.88 -20.20 -10.91
C LYS A 37 -12.74 -19.19 -10.86
N VAL A 38 -11.61 -19.59 -11.42
CA VAL A 38 -10.45 -18.75 -11.66
C VAL A 38 -10.51 -18.23 -13.08
N PHE A 39 -10.25 -16.94 -13.24
CA PHE A 39 -10.16 -16.29 -14.55
C PHE A 39 -8.69 -16.09 -14.94
N PRO A 40 -8.34 -16.24 -16.22
CA PRO A 40 -7.01 -15.89 -16.72
C PRO A 40 -6.78 -14.36 -16.68
N TRP A 41 -5.51 -13.95 -16.79
CA TRP A 41 -5.11 -12.54 -16.86
C TRP A 41 -5.60 -11.84 -18.13
N ASP A 42 -5.52 -12.54 -19.25
CA ASP A 42 -6.00 -12.09 -20.55
C ASP A 42 -7.18 -12.98 -20.98
N ASN A 43 -8.16 -12.41 -21.67
CA ASN A 43 -9.28 -13.15 -22.25
C ASN A 43 -8.82 -14.12 -23.36
N VAL A 44 -7.60 -13.94 -23.86
CA VAL A 44 -6.91 -14.92 -24.69
C VAL A 44 -6.27 -15.94 -23.75
N ALA A 45 -7.02 -17.00 -23.41
CA ALA A 45 -6.53 -18.09 -22.58
C ALA A 45 -5.24 -18.67 -23.20
N SER A 46 -4.09 -18.25 -22.69
CA SER A 46 -2.80 -18.78 -23.10
C SER A 46 -2.75 -20.25 -22.72
N MET A 47 -2.62 -21.13 -23.70
CA MET A 47 -2.67 -22.59 -23.49
C MET A 47 -1.71 -22.99 -22.36
N GLY A 48 -2.22 -23.61 -21.29
CA GLY A 48 -1.40 -24.18 -20.21
C GLY A 48 -1.31 -23.38 -18.91
N TRP A 49 -1.96 -22.20 -18.78
CA TRP A 49 -1.99 -21.48 -17.49
C TRP A 49 -2.66 -22.30 -16.38
N GLN A 50 -3.67 -23.12 -16.73
CA GLN A 50 -4.37 -24.00 -15.80
C GLN A 50 -3.44 -25.05 -15.20
N LEU A 51 -2.48 -25.57 -15.98
CA LEU A 51 -1.52 -26.59 -15.53
C LEU A 51 -0.56 -26.05 -14.47
N MET A 52 -0.22 -24.76 -14.55
CA MET A 52 0.65 -24.09 -13.58
C MET A 52 -0.12 -23.53 -12.38
N THR A 53 -1.45 -23.57 -12.43
CA THR A 53 -2.32 -22.99 -11.40
C THR A 53 -2.90 -24.11 -10.54
N HIS A 54 -2.79 -23.97 -9.23
CA HIS A 54 -3.47 -24.83 -8.28
C HIS A 54 -4.11 -23.99 -7.20
N VAL A 55 -5.19 -24.50 -6.62
CA VAL A 55 -5.89 -23.87 -5.51
C VAL A 55 -5.49 -24.60 -4.24
N MET A 56 -5.13 -23.85 -3.21
CA MET A 56 -4.83 -24.39 -1.89
C MET A 56 -5.72 -23.75 -0.84
N VAL A 57 -5.96 -24.51 0.22
CA VAL A 57 -6.71 -24.06 1.39
C VAL A 57 -5.80 -24.12 2.62
N ASN A 58 -5.81 -23.08 3.45
CA ASN A 58 -5.03 -22.99 4.69
C ASN A 58 -3.54 -23.33 4.50
N GLY A 59 -2.93 -22.86 3.40
CA GLY A 59 -1.51 -23.11 3.14
C GLY A 59 -1.17 -24.55 2.75
N GLY A 60 -2.15 -25.34 2.27
CA GLY A 60 -1.92 -26.69 1.74
C GLY A 60 -2.60 -27.82 2.52
N GLU A 61 -3.50 -27.51 3.45
CA GLU A 61 -4.31 -28.52 4.14
C GLU A 61 -5.21 -29.27 3.16
N HIS A 62 -5.82 -28.52 2.23
CA HIS A 62 -6.55 -29.09 1.10
C HIS A 62 -6.05 -28.50 -0.21
N TYR A 63 -6.05 -29.34 -1.25
CA TYR A 63 -5.67 -28.96 -2.61
C TYR A 63 -6.84 -29.15 -3.57
N GLY A 64 -6.96 -28.23 -4.53
CA GLY A 64 -7.90 -28.27 -5.62
C GLY A 64 -7.19 -27.97 -6.94
N PHE A 65 -7.55 -28.72 -7.97
CA PHE A 65 -7.05 -28.50 -9.32
C PHE A 65 -8.10 -27.77 -10.17
N LEU A 66 -7.63 -27.02 -11.15
CA LEU A 66 -8.51 -26.34 -12.11
C LEU A 66 -8.89 -27.32 -13.22
N ARG A 67 -10.16 -27.27 -13.62
CA ARG A 67 -10.67 -27.87 -14.85
C ARG A 67 -10.31 -26.98 -16.04
N GLU A 68 -10.54 -27.50 -17.25
CA GLU A 68 -10.30 -26.77 -18.51
C GLU A 68 -11.01 -25.41 -18.56
N ASP A 69 -12.23 -25.35 -18.01
CA ASP A 69 -13.06 -24.14 -17.93
C ASP A 69 -12.60 -23.11 -16.88
N GLY A 70 -11.52 -23.41 -16.13
CA GLY A 70 -11.02 -22.61 -15.01
C GLY A 70 -11.82 -22.78 -13.71
N THR A 71 -12.77 -23.71 -13.67
CA THR A 71 -13.52 -24.06 -12.45
C THR A 71 -12.70 -24.97 -11.56
N PHE A 72 -12.82 -24.83 -10.25
CA PHE A 72 -12.17 -25.70 -9.27
C PHE A 72 -13.17 -26.16 -8.22
N ILE A 73 -12.90 -27.34 -7.68
CA ILE A 73 -13.70 -27.98 -6.64
C ILE A 73 -12.74 -28.55 -5.62
N ILE A 74 -12.91 -28.18 -4.36
CA ILE A 74 -12.16 -28.72 -3.23
C ILE A 74 -13.16 -29.47 -2.36
N SER A 75 -12.99 -30.79 -2.28
CA SER A 75 -13.88 -31.67 -1.51
C SER A 75 -13.28 -31.98 -0.14
N ASN A 76 -14.10 -32.58 0.73
CA ASN A 76 -13.66 -33.10 2.03
C ASN A 76 -13.22 -32.00 3.01
N VAL A 77 -13.92 -30.86 2.98
CA VAL A 77 -13.65 -29.72 3.87
C VAL A 77 -14.69 -29.70 5.00
N PRO A 78 -14.30 -29.82 6.28
CA PRO A 78 -15.24 -29.76 7.40
C PRO A 78 -15.83 -28.35 7.57
N SER A 79 -16.84 -28.17 8.43
CA SER A 79 -17.32 -26.83 8.81
C SER A 79 -16.21 -26.03 9.50
N GLY A 80 -16.05 -24.75 9.16
CA GLY A 80 -14.95 -23.95 9.68
C GLY A 80 -14.68 -22.70 8.86
N SER A 81 -13.63 -21.96 9.22
CA SER A 81 -13.15 -20.79 8.47
C SER A 81 -11.85 -21.12 7.77
N TYR A 82 -11.86 -21.01 6.45
CA TYR A 82 -10.76 -21.40 5.59
C TYR A 82 -10.26 -20.24 4.76
N MET A 83 -8.97 -20.20 4.50
CA MET A 83 -8.37 -19.25 3.57
C MET A 83 -8.06 -19.96 2.25
N VAL A 84 -8.76 -19.57 1.19
CA VAL A 84 -8.61 -20.13 -0.15
C VAL A 84 -7.69 -19.22 -0.96
N GLU A 85 -6.63 -19.80 -1.49
CA GLU A 85 -5.62 -19.12 -2.28
C GLU A 85 -5.42 -19.81 -3.62
N VAL A 86 -5.22 -19.01 -4.66
CA VAL A 86 -4.88 -19.52 -5.99
C VAL A 86 -3.42 -19.21 -6.24
N VAL A 87 -2.62 -20.25 -6.42
CA VAL A 87 -1.18 -20.14 -6.61
C VAL A 87 -0.85 -20.33 -8.08
N ASN A 88 -0.14 -19.34 -8.62
CA ASN A 88 0.37 -19.32 -9.98
C ASN A 88 1.74 -18.62 -9.97
N PRO A 89 2.73 -19.11 -10.74
CA PRO A 89 4.05 -18.47 -10.79
C PRO A 89 4.02 -17.10 -11.45
N ASN A 90 3.21 -16.89 -12.49
CA ASN A 90 3.25 -15.67 -13.28
C ASN A 90 2.29 -14.58 -12.79
N TYR A 91 1.24 -14.95 -12.05
CA TYR A 91 0.15 -14.03 -11.67
C TYR A 91 -0.20 -14.14 -10.19
N VAL A 92 -0.46 -12.99 -9.58
CA VAL A 92 -0.96 -12.89 -8.21
C VAL A 92 -2.48 -12.91 -8.22
N TYR A 93 -3.08 -13.76 -7.39
CA TYR A 93 -4.50 -13.75 -7.10
C TYR A 93 -4.76 -13.26 -5.68
N GLU A 94 -5.91 -12.63 -5.46
CA GLU A 94 -6.31 -12.19 -4.14
C GLU A 94 -6.85 -13.37 -3.31
N PRO A 95 -6.37 -13.61 -2.08
CA PRO A 95 -6.88 -14.68 -1.24
C PRO A 95 -8.27 -14.34 -0.69
N VAL A 96 -9.12 -15.34 -0.55
CA VAL A 96 -10.50 -15.19 -0.06
C VAL A 96 -10.73 -16.10 1.13
N ARG A 97 -11.31 -15.55 2.19
CA ARG A 97 -11.72 -16.34 3.36
C ARG A 97 -13.14 -16.86 3.14
N VAL A 98 -13.32 -18.16 3.29
CA VAL A 98 -14.60 -18.86 3.20
C VAL A 98 -14.96 -19.41 4.57
N GLU A 99 -16.10 -18.98 5.09
CA GLU A 99 -16.70 -19.50 6.31
C GLU A 99 -17.82 -20.48 5.91
N ILE A 100 -17.74 -21.69 6.43
CA ILE A 100 -18.70 -22.77 6.23
C ILE A 100 -19.39 -23.02 7.57
N ASN A 101 -20.69 -22.77 7.63
CA ASN A 101 -21.50 -23.13 8.80
C ASN A 101 -21.76 -24.65 8.81
N SER A 102 -21.93 -25.27 9.99
CA SER A 102 -22.33 -26.68 10.13
C SER A 102 -23.63 -27.03 9.38
N LYS A 103 -24.47 -26.03 9.07
CA LYS A 103 -25.67 -26.18 8.22
C LYS A 103 -25.40 -26.13 6.71
N GLY A 104 -24.15 -26.03 6.28
CA GLY A 104 -23.76 -25.93 4.86
C GLY A 104 -23.95 -24.55 4.21
N LYS A 105 -24.15 -23.49 5.00
CA LYS A 105 -24.20 -22.11 4.46
C LYS A 105 -22.79 -21.56 4.28
N PHE A 106 -22.46 -21.16 3.07
CA PHE A 106 -21.19 -20.52 2.73
C PHE A 106 -21.27 -18.99 2.88
N ARG A 107 -20.19 -18.40 3.41
CA ARG A 107 -19.95 -16.96 3.38
C ARG A 107 -18.52 -16.70 2.94
N ALA A 108 -18.34 -16.00 1.84
CA ALA A 108 -17.01 -15.59 1.37
C ALA A 108 -16.76 -14.12 1.70
N ARG A 109 -15.53 -13.79 2.09
CA ARG A 109 -15.10 -12.44 2.44
C ARG A 109 -13.64 -12.21 2.06
N LYS A 110 -13.29 -10.96 1.73
CA LYS A 110 -11.90 -10.56 1.48
C LYS A 110 -11.05 -10.78 2.73
N VAL A 111 -9.84 -11.29 2.54
CA VAL A 111 -8.88 -11.48 3.64
C VAL A 111 -8.30 -10.12 4.03
N ASN A 112 -8.49 -9.72 5.30
CA ASN A 112 -7.84 -8.55 5.89
C ASN A 112 -7.16 -8.98 7.20
N LEU A 113 -5.83 -8.84 7.25
CA LEU A 113 -5.02 -9.24 8.42
C LEU A 113 -4.99 -8.15 9.49
N ILE A 114 -5.22 -6.88 9.12
CA ILE A 114 -5.12 -5.74 10.04
C ILE A 114 -6.44 -5.54 10.79
N GLN A 115 -7.56 -5.56 10.05
CA GLN A 115 -8.90 -5.38 10.61
C GLN A 115 -9.74 -6.64 10.40
N THR A 116 -9.64 -7.57 11.35
CA THR A 116 -10.37 -8.84 11.33
C THR A 116 -11.90 -8.68 11.49
N SER A 117 -12.36 -7.54 12.04
CA SER A 117 -13.77 -7.19 12.16
C SER A 117 -14.38 -6.63 10.88
N GLN A 118 -13.56 -6.16 9.94
CA GLN A 118 -14.06 -5.65 8.67
C GLN A 118 -14.52 -6.84 7.80
N VAL A 119 -15.79 -6.82 7.43
CA VAL A 119 -16.41 -7.87 6.61
C VAL A 119 -16.77 -7.28 5.25
N ILE A 120 -15.90 -7.50 4.26
CA ILE A 120 -16.21 -7.23 2.86
C ILE A 120 -16.66 -8.54 2.24
N GLN A 121 -17.96 -8.68 2.02
CA GLN A 121 -18.54 -9.90 1.47
C GLN A 121 -18.18 -10.05 -0.01
N VAL A 122 -17.82 -11.27 -0.39
CA VAL A 122 -17.51 -11.68 -1.76
C VAL A 122 -18.61 -12.65 -2.20
N PRO A 123 -19.08 -12.58 -3.46
CA PRO A 123 -20.07 -13.53 -3.95
C PRO A 123 -19.53 -14.97 -3.95
N TYR A 124 -20.42 -15.92 -3.65
CA TYR A 124 -20.18 -17.35 -3.79
C TYR A 124 -21.07 -17.90 -4.92
N PRO A 125 -20.61 -18.83 -5.79
CA PRO A 125 -19.28 -19.45 -5.87
C PRO A 125 -18.15 -18.44 -6.12
N LEU A 126 -16.93 -18.79 -5.69
CA LEU A 126 -15.79 -17.87 -5.74
C LEU A 126 -15.44 -17.46 -7.17
N LYS A 127 -15.22 -16.17 -7.40
CA LYS A 127 -14.76 -15.63 -8.69
C LYS A 127 -13.41 -14.96 -8.52
N MET A 128 -12.35 -15.73 -8.74
CA MET A 128 -10.97 -15.29 -8.50
C MET A 128 -10.42 -14.68 -9.79
N ARG A 129 -10.16 -13.38 -9.77
CA ARG A 129 -9.47 -12.68 -10.86
C ARG A 129 -8.03 -12.35 -10.45
N PRO A 130 -7.09 -12.37 -11.39
CA PRO A 130 -5.72 -12.03 -11.09
C PRO A 130 -5.59 -10.50 -10.91
N LEU A 131 -4.74 -10.10 -9.97
CA LEU A 131 -4.54 -8.71 -9.58
C LEU A 131 -3.42 -8.05 -10.38
N ALA A 132 -2.26 -8.71 -10.44
CA ALA A 132 -1.08 -8.24 -11.16
C ALA A 132 -0.20 -9.42 -11.60
N PRO A 133 0.61 -9.27 -12.66
CA PRO A 133 1.70 -10.20 -12.93
C PRO A 133 2.74 -10.15 -11.80
N PHE A 134 3.23 -11.33 -11.40
CA PHE A 134 4.25 -11.44 -10.36
C PHE A 134 5.61 -10.97 -10.91
N ARG A 135 6.18 -9.93 -10.30
CA ARG A 135 7.50 -9.41 -10.68
C ARG A 135 8.56 -9.95 -9.71
N TYR A 136 9.15 -11.08 -10.07
CA TYR A 136 10.25 -11.68 -9.27
C TYR A 136 11.52 -10.84 -9.29
N PHE A 137 11.76 -10.11 -10.38
CA PHE A 137 12.99 -9.36 -10.58
C PHE A 137 12.74 -7.87 -10.37
N GLN A 138 13.59 -7.26 -9.55
CA GLN A 138 13.71 -5.82 -9.49
C GLN A 138 14.52 -5.35 -10.71
N VAL A 139 13.95 -4.39 -11.45
CA VAL A 139 14.66 -3.75 -12.56
C VAL A 139 15.81 -2.94 -11.98
N ARG A 140 17.02 -3.10 -12.53
CA ARG A 140 18.18 -2.27 -12.13
C ARG A 140 17.89 -0.81 -12.42
N GLU A 141 18.33 0.07 -11.52
CA GLU A 141 18.29 1.51 -11.77
C GLU A 141 19.11 1.80 -13.02
N GLN A 142 18.42 2.31 -14.04
CA GLN A 142 19.05 2.70 -15.29
C GLN A 142 19.53 4.14 -15.14
N TRP A 143 20.65 4.48 -15.76
CA TRP A 143 21.03 5.88 -15.93
C TRP A 143 20.01 6.57 -16.84
N ARG A 144 18.97 7.13 -16.23
CA ARG A 144 17.97 7.91 -16.94
C ARG A 144 18.48 9.33 -17.03
N ILE A 145 18.74 9.81 -18.25
CA ILE A 145 19.15 11.19 -18.51
C ILE A 145 18.11 12.17 -17.93
N THR A 146 16.83 11.78 -17.92
CA THR A 146 15.76 12.53 -17.27
C THR A 146 16.00 12.69 -15.76
N ASP A 147 16.49 11.66 -15.08
CA ASP A 147 16.69 11.68 -13.63
C ASP A 147 17.90 12.55 -13.27
N PHE A 148 18.87 12.66 -14.19
CA PHE A 148 19.95 13.64 -14.09
C PHE A 148 19.47 15.08 -14.35
N LEU A 149 18.66 15.32 -15.38
CA LEU A 149 18.12 16.64 -15.70
C LEU A 149 17.18 17.14 -14.60
N PHE A 150 16.32 16.27 -14.06
CA PHE A 150 15.41 16.57 -12.95
C PHE A 150 16.07 16.48 -11.58
N ASN A 151 17.40 16.32 -11.52
CA ASN A 151 18.12 16.44 -10.27
C ASN A 151 18.07 17.91 -9.80
N PRO A 152 17.57 18.20 -8.59
CA PRO A 152 17.41 19.57 -8.10
C PRO A 152 18.71 20.38 -8.12
N MET A 153 19.88 19.74 -8.03
CA MET A 153 21.16 20.45 -8.14
C MET A 153 21.49 20.86 -9.59
N VAL A 154 21.27 19.98 -10.56
CA VAL A 154 21.57 20.26 -11.98
C VAL A 154 20.56 21.26 -12.53
N LEU A 155 19.27 21.09 -12.22
CA LEU A 155 18.21 21.99 -12.66
C LEU A 155 18.45 23.42 -12.14
N MET A 156 18.79 23.57 -10.85
CA MET A 156 19.08 24.88 -10.25
C MET A 156 20.36 25.54 -10.77
N MET A 157 21.29 24.77 -11.35
CA MET A 157 22.48 25.34 -11.98
C MET A 157 22.22 25.75 -13.43
N VAL A 158 21.59 24.88 -14.21
CA VAL A 158 21.44 25.05 -15.68
C VAL A 158 20.29 26.01 -16.02
N LEU A 159 19.16 25.94 -15.31
CA LEU A 159 18.00 26.79 -15.56
C LEU A 159 18.32 28.31 -15.44
N PRO A 160 18.96 28.81 -14.36
CA PRO A 160 19.28 30.24 -14.26
C PRO A 160 20.33 30.67 -15.28
N LEU A 161 21.29 29.82 -15.66
CA LEU A 161 22.26 30.16 -16.71
C LEU A 161 21.58 30.35 -18.08
N ILE A 162 20.63 29.48 -18.43
CA ILE A 162 19.84 29.62 -19.65
C ILE A 162 19.01 30.90 -19.60
N LEU A 163 18.36 31.21 -18.47
CA LEU A 163 17.62 32.46 -18.28
C LEU A 163 18.53 33.68 -18.46
N ILE A 164 19.69 33.72 -17.81
CA ILE A 164 20.65 34.83 -17.92
C ILE A 164 21.19 34.98 -19.36
N MET A 165 21.26 33.90 -20.14
CA MET A 165 21.70 33.96 -21.54
C MET A 165 20.58 34.39 -22.50
N ILE A 166 19.33 33.99 -22.24
CA ILE A 166 18.18 34.30 -23.10
C ILE A 166 17.61 35.69 -22.78
N LEU A 167 17.50 36.06 -21.51
CA LEU A 167 17.01 37.37 -21.03
C LEU A 167 17.62 38.56 -21.81
N PRO A 168 18.94 38.70 -21.97
CA PRO A 168 19.52 39.82 -22.71
C PRO A 168 19.21 39.77 -24.21
N LYS A 169 18.97 38.59 -24.79
CA LYS A 169 18.56 38.46 -26.21
C LYS A 169 17.12 38.90 -26.39
N ILE A 170 16.19 38.39 -25.58
CA ILE A 170 14.79 38.81 -25.66
C ILE A 170 14.62 40.27 -25.24
N MET A 171 15.43 40.79 -24.31
CA MET A 171 15.41 42.21 -23.95
C MET A 171 16.09 43.11 -24.98
N ASN A 172 16.77 42.59 -26.00
CA ASN A 172 17.34 43.43 -27.07
C ASN A 172 16.33 43.75 -28.18
N ASP A 173 15.21 43.04 -28.25
CA ASP A 173 14.16 43.31 -29.20
C ASP A 173 13.30 44.52 -28.75
N PRO A 174 13.03 45.51 -29.63
CA PRO A 174 12.32 46.74 -29.27
C PRO A 174 10.81 46.56 -29.00
N GLU A 175 10.21 45.41 -29.37
CA GLU A 175 8.81 45.06 -29.05
C GLU A 175 8.67 44.54 -27.61
N THR A 176 9.53 43.62 -27.19
CA THR A 176 9.50 43.01 -25.84
C THR A 176 9.88 44.00 -24.75
N ARG A 177 10.71 45.02 -25.04
CA ARG A 177 10.97 46.15 -24.12
C ARG A 177 9.71 46.95 -23.82
N LYS A 178 8.90 47.22 -24.84
CA LYS A 178 7.63 47.94 -24.67
C LYS A 178 6.61 47.11 -23.89
N GLU A 179 6.56 45.80 -24.14
CA GLU A 179 5.72 44.87 -23.38
C GLU A 179 6.19 44.72 -21.93
N MET A 180 7.51 44.69 -21.68
CA MET A 180 8.08 44.70 -20.32
C MET A 180 7.83 46.02 -19.60
N GLU A 181 7.93 47.17 -20.27
CA GLU A 181 7.60 48.49 -19.72
C GLU A 181 6.09 48.61 -19.43
N GLN A 182 5.23 48.06 -20.29
CA GLN A 182 3.79 48.00 -20.08
C GLN A 182 3.42 47.05 -18.93
N LEU A 183 4.04 45.87 -18.85
CA LEU A 183 3.84 44.93 -17.75
C LEU A 183 4.34 45.53 -16.43
N ASN A 184 5.49 46.19 -16.42
CA ASN A 184 6.05 46.86 -15.23
C ASN A 184 5.15 48.01 -14.74
N ASN A 185 4.58 48.80 -15.67
CA ASN A 185 3.57 49.81 -15.34
C ASN A 185 2.24 49.20 -14.82
N LEU A 186 1.89 47.97 -15.23
CA LEU A 186 0.70 47.25 -14.77
C LEU A 186 0.94 46.47 -13.46
N THR A 187 2.18 46.08 -13.16
CA THR A 187 2.57 45.31 -11.97
C THR A 187 3.29 46.15 -10.91
N ILE A 188 2.94 47.43 -10.76
CA ILE A 188 3.28 48.25 -9.59
C ILE A 188 2.58 47.67 -8.35
N TYR A 189 3.10 46.58 -7.81
CA TYR A 189 2.87 46.13 -6.43
C TYR A 189 4.10 45.36 -5.96
N ASN A 190 5.04 46.09 -5.34
CA ASN A 190 5.99 45.62 -4.33
C ASN A 190 6.76 44.32 -4.61
N MET A 191 7.74 44.35 -5.52
CA MET A 191 8.86 43.41 -5.44
C MET A 191 10.11 44.15 -4.91
N PRO A 192 10.74 43.68 -3.81
CA PRO A 192 12.01 44.23 -3.34
C PRO A 192 13.13 43.94 -4.35
N GLU A 193 14.13 44.81 -4.38
CA GLU A 193 15.25 44.73 -5.32
C GLU A 193 15.88 43.32 -5.28
N MET A 194 16.04 42.70 -6.46
CA MET A 194 16.52 41.32 -6.60
C MET A 194 17.87 41.06 -5.89
N SER A 195 18.65 42.11 -5.59
CA SER A 195 19.90 42.05 -4.83
C SER A 195 19.68 41.72 -3.34
N GLU A 196 18.59 42.17 -2.71
CA GLU A 196 18.30 41.95 -1.29
C GLU A 196 17.78 40.52 -1.02
N VAL A 197 17.01 39.95 -1.96
CA VAL A 197 16.52 38.56 -1.88
C VAL A 197 17.62 37.53 -2.16
N ILE A 198 18.55 37.82 -3.08
CA ILE A 198 19.72 36.95 -3.33
C ILE A 198 20.69 36.99 -2.14
N THR A 199 20.92 38.18 -1.56
CA THR A 199 21.81 38.32 -0.39
C THR A 199 21.23 37.63 0.84
N SER A 200 19.91 37.72 1.07
CA SER A 200 19.26 37.04 2.20
C SER A 200 19.18 35.52 2.05
N PHE A 201 19.15 34.98 0.82
CA PHE A 201 19.19 33.54 0.57
C PHE A 201 20.62 32.96 0.60
N LEU A 202 21.62 33.73 0.16
CA LEU A 202 23.02 33.30 0.10
C LEU A 202 23.75 33.48 1.45
N SER A 203 23.37 34.49 2.25
CA SER A 203 24.03 34.76 3.55
C SER A 203 23.44 34.02 4.74
N GLY A 204 22.51 33.07 4.54
CA GLY A 204 22.08 32.16 5.60
C GLY A 204 21.58 32.85 6.88
N GLY A 205 20.39 33.44 6.84
CA GLY A 205 19.53 33.71 7.99
C GLY A 205 20.18 34.17 9.30
N GLU A 206 20.50 35.46 9.44
CA GLU A 206 20.63 36.11 10.75
C GLU A 206 19.54 37.18 10.94
N LYS A 207 18.75 36.99 12.00
CA LYS A 207 17.67 37.88 12.45
C LYS A 207 18.23 39.28 12.76
N GLN A 208 17.73 40.30 12.07
CA GLN A 208 17.95 41.70 12.47
C GLN A 208 17.37 41.95 13.87
N LYS A 209 18.25 42.28 14.83
CA LYS A 209 17.87 42.84 16.14
C LYS A 209 17.35 44.27 15.95
N SER A 210 16.20 44.54 16.56
CA SER A 210 15.57 45.85 16.66
C SER A 210 16.49 46.86 17.39
N LYS A 211 16.66 48.05 16.79
CA LYS A 211 17.36 49.17 17.42
C LYS A 211 16.54 49.74 18.58
N ALA A 212 17.20 49.90 19.73
CA ALA A 212 16.66 50.49 20.95
C ALA A 212 16.29 51.97 20.76
N VAL A 213 15.13 52.34 21.32
CA VAL A 213 14.59 53.70 21.43
C VAL A 213 15.49 54.54 22.34
N LYS A 214 15.98 55.69 21.86
CA LYS A 214 16.67 56.70 22.67
C LYS A 214 15.66 57.40 23.58
N ALA A 215 15.85 57.28 24.89
CA ALA A 215 15.11 58.01 25.90
C ALA A 215 15.50 59.50 25.89
N ALA A 216 14.48 60.37 25.87
CA ALA A 216 14.61 61.81 26.05
C ALA A 216 15.02 62.13 27.50
N LYS A 217 16.07 62.97 27.68
CA LYS A 217 16.40 63.56 28.98
C LYS A 217 16.08 65.06 28.96
N LYS A 218 15.17 65.41 29.87
CA LYS A 218 14.59 66.73 30.14
C LYS A 218 15.60 67.64 30.87
N ARG A 219 15.50 68.94 30.57
CA ARG A 219 16.19 70.12 31.11
C ARG A 219 16.37 70.14 32.64
N GLN A 220 17.54 70.59 33.09
CA GLN A 220 17.75 71.75 33.96
C GLN A 220 19.19 72.23 33.83
#